data_AF-U2R7X6-F1
#
_entry.id   AF-U2R7X6-F1
#
_cell.length_a   1.000
_cell.length_b   1.000
_cell.length_c   1.000
_cell.angle_alpha   90.00
_cell.angle_beta   90.00
_cell.angle_gamma   90.00
#
_symmetry.space_group_name_H-M   'P 1'
#
loop_
_entity.id
_entity.type
_entity.pdbx_description
1 polymer ?
#
loop_
_entity_poly.entity_id
_entity_poly.type
_entity_poly.pdbx_seq_one_letter_code
_entity_poly.pdbx_strand_id
1 'polypeptide(L)'
;MAIYTFYLDKEDYFNSKKYMFLKKTVGNLAQIINQYLVVAKGINEVYISGACWGKCENKVQDLITESFVGLNKSEITINLVGKYKGYSYEKTKTVLMKEKYHVHTFFFSKKSDHRKMIFFIKDSIVQAVLIGSSNYSPNTYLKHLSSEADVLMIDANGSANTEVVETIKKLKKDVNGIYRENIPDDLISKNLSEKYNYPVISETIVCPDDFLQKVFNAYCSKISPNL
;
A
#
# COMPACT_ATOMS: atom_id res chain seq x y z
N MET A 1 18.59 5.85 8.29
CA MET A 1 17.14 6.08 8.08
C MET A 1 16.31 5.03 8.80
N ALA A 2 15.17 5.39 9.41
CA ALA A 2 14.23 4.42 9.99
C ALA A 2 13.12 4.07 9.00
N ILE A 3 12.78 2.78 8.87
CA ILE A 3 11.63 2.32 8.11
C ILE A 3 10.61 1.75 9.09
N TYR A 4 9.37 2.25 9.04
CA TYR A 4 8.25 1.60 9.72
C TYR A 4 7.63 0.57 8.79
N THR A 5 7.44 -0.63 9.29
CA THR A 5 6.89 -1.76 8.56
C THR A 5 5.59 -2.18 9.22
N PHE A 6 4.50 -2.13 8.47
CA PHE A 6 3.20 -2.63 8.88
C PHE A 6 2.98 -4.00 8.24
N TYR A 7 2.75 -5.01 9.06
CA TYR A 7 2.28 -6.31 8.58
C TYR A 7 0.77 -6.26 8.45
N LEU A 8 0.28 -6.51 7.23
CA LEU A 8 -1.13 -6.42 6.87
C LEU A 8 -1.63 -7.82 6.55
N ASP A 9 -2.09 -8.52 7.59
CA ASP A 9 -2.74 -9.82 7.43
C ASP A 9 -4.21 -9.63 7.07
N LYS A 10 -4.63 -10.26 5.97
CA LYS A 10 -5.98 -10.16 5.45
C LYS A 10 -7.03 -10.73 6.38
N GLU A 11 -6.70 -11.76 7.15
CA GLU A 11 -7.59 -12.29 8.17
C GLU A 11 -7.88 -11.23 9.25
N ASP A 12 -6.88 -10.44 9.64
CA ASP A 12 -7.02 -9.45 10.70
C ASP A 12 -7.93 -8.29 10.30
N TYR A 13 -7.73 -7.74 9.10
CA TYR A 13 -8.46 -6.54 8.68
C TYR A 13 -9.84 -6.81 8.06
N PHE A 14 -10.13 -8.02 7.54
CA PHE A 14 -11.48 -8.36 7.09
C PHE A 14 -12.38 -8.91 8.21
N ASN A 15 -11.83 -9.73 9.13
CA ASN A 15 -12.65 -10.36 10.16
C ASN A 15 -12.89 -9.44 11.37
N SER A 16 -12.14 -8.34 11.48
CA SER A 16 -12.32 -7.36 12.56
C SER A 16 -13.15 -6.17 12.10
N LYS A 17 -14.33 -5.97 12.70
CA LYS A 17 -15.12 -4.74 12.55
C LYS A 17 -14.44 -3.48 13.11
N LYS A 18 -13.26 -3.63 13.72
CA LYS A 18 -12.55 -2.61 14.48
C LYS A 18 -11.05 -2.58 14.16
N TYR A 19 -10.66 -3.03 12.96
CA TYR A 19 -9.27 -2.91 12.53
C TYR A 19 -8.93 -1.44 12.26
N MET A 20 -7.97 -0.91 13.03
CA MET A 20 -7.59 0.49 13.02
C MET A 20 -6.27 0.67 12.27
N PHE A 21 -6.27 1.50 11.24
CA PHE A 21 -5.06 1.91 10.53
C PHE A 21 -4.98 3.44 10.53
N LEU A 22 -3.86 3.99 11.02
CA LEU A 22 -3.63 5.44 11.15
C LEU A 22 -4.86 6.22 11.68
N LYS A 23 -5.40 5.76 12.82
CA LYS A 23 -6.57 6.33 13.55
C LYS A 23 -7.94 6.20 12.87
N LYS A 24 -8.06 5.48 11.75
CA LYS A 24 -9.35 5.21 11.11
C LYS A 24 -9.64 3.71 11.08
N THR A 25 -10.89 3.35 11.29
CA THR A 25 -11.34 1.97 11.02
C THR A 25 -11.26 1.70 9.54
N VAL A 26 -10.63 0.60 9.16
CA VAL A 26 -10.57 0.08 7.80
C VAL A 26 -11.02 -1.37 7.81
N GLY A 27 -11.64 -1.83 6.73
CA GLY A 27 -12.14 -3.20 6.59
C GLY A 27 -11.57 -3.96 5.39
N ASN A 28 -10.67 -3.32 4.62
CA ASN A 28 -10.09 -3.90 3.42
C ASN A 28 -8.79 -3.17 3.01
N LEU A 29 -8.03 -3.77 2.09
CA LEU A 29 -6.72 -3.24 1.68
C LEU A 29 -6.81 -1.95 0.85
N ALA A 30 -7.91 -1.73 0.11
CA ALA A 30 -8.13 -0.47 -0.60
C ALA A 30 -8.28 0.71 0.38
N GLN A 31 -9.00 0.51 1.49
CA GLN A 31 -9.14 1.50 2.55
C GLN A 31 -7.83 1.78 3.29
N ILE A 32 -6.94 0.78 3.41
CA ILE A 32 -5.58 0.99 3.94
C ILE A 32 -4.78 1.92 3.01
N ILE A 33 -4.83 1.69 1.69
CA ILE A 33 -4.20 2.59 0.71
C ILE A 33 -4.75 4.00 0.84
N ASN A 34 -6.08 4.13 0.84
CA ASN A 34 -6.72 5.43 0.94
C ASN A 34 -6.30 6.17 2.20
N GLN A 35 -6.35 5.49 3.34
CA GLN A 35 -6.01 6.08 4.61
C GLN A 35 -4.53 6.48 4.68
N TYR A 36 -3.63 5.70 4.06
CA TYR A 36 -2.24 6.13 3.91
C TYR A 36 -2.15 7.41 3.06
N LEU A 37 -2.78 7.46 1.88
CA LEU A 37 -2.74 8.62 0.98
C LEU A 37 -3.38 9.89 1.56
N VAL A 38 -4.40 9.76 2.42
CA VAL A 38 -5.03 10.89 3.09
C VAL A 38 -4.12 11.49 4.19
N VAL A 39 -3.40 10.63 4.92
CA VAL A 39 -2.52 11.07 6.02
C VAL A 39 -1.14 11.48 5.52
N ALA A 40 -0.62 10.81 4.48
CA ALA A 40 0.66 11.13 3.84
C ALA A 40 0.50 12.26 2.83
N LYS A 41 0.90 13.47 3.20
CA LYS A 41 0.58 14.69 2.43
C LYS A 41 1.52 14.92 1.25
N GLY A 42 0.91 15.19 0.09
CA GLY A 42 1.62 15.60 -1.12
C GLY A 42 2.18 14.43 -1.94
N ILE A 43 1.66 13.22 -1.77
CA ILE A 43 1.92 12.13 -2.73
C ILE A 43 1.36 12.55 -4.09
N ASN A 44 2.23 12.72 -5.09
CA ASN A 44 1.86 13.15 -6.44
C ASN A 44 1.99 12.04 -7.49
N GLU A 45 2.62 10.90 -7.14
CA GLU A 45 2.72 9.75 -8.02
C GLU A 45 2.48 8.43 -7.28
N VAL A 46 1.71 7.54 -7.90
CA VAL A 46 1.49 6.17 -7.41
C VAL A 46 1.77 5.17 -8.52
N TYR A 47 2.76 4.30 -8.33
CA TYR A 47 3.05 3.21 -9.26
C TYR A 47 2.37 1.95 -8.78
N ILE A 48 1.50 1.35 -9.60
CA ILE A 48 0.79 0.12 -9.30
C ILE A 48 1.31 -0.97 -10.24
N SER A 49 2.04 -1.93 -9.69
CA SER A 49 2.37 -3.19 -10.35
C SER A 49 1.41 -4.28 -9.91
N GLY A 50 0.73 -4.88 -10.88
CA GLY A 50 -0.18 -5.99 -10.68
C GLY A 50 0.16 -7.15 -11.62
N ALA A 51 0.31 -8.34 -11.06
CA ALA A 51 0.41 -9.57 -11.86
C ALA A 51 -0.94 -9.91 -12.50
N CYS A 52 -2.01 -9.85 -11.70
CA CYS A 52 -3.38 -10.08 -12.13
C CYS A 52 -4.21 -8.83 -11.87
N TRP A 53 -4.86 -8.32 -12.91
CA TRP A 53 -5.69 -7.12 -12.85
C TRP A 53 -7.18 -7.46 -12.78
N GLY A 54 -8.00 -6.50 -12.36
CA GLY A 54 -9.45 -6.63 -12.36
C GLY A 54 -10.01 -6.90 -13.77
N LYS A 55 -10.82 -7.95 -13.90
CA LYS A 55 -11.42 -8.36 -15.19
C LYS A 55 -12.80 -7.76 -15.47
N CYS A 56 -13.40 -7.02 -14.53
CA CYS A 56 -14.77 -6.51 -14.61
C CYS A 56 -14.81 -5.03 -14.21
N GLU A 57 -15.31 -4.16 -15.10
CA GLU A 57 -15.21 -2.70 -14.95
C GLU A 57 -15.95 -2.18 -13.71
N ASN A 58 -17.21 -2.58 -13.47
CA ASN A 58 -17.96 -2.13 -12.30
C ASN A 58 -17.25 -2.46 -10.99
N LYS A 59 -16.65 -3.66 -10.88
CA LYS A 59 -15.88 -4.04 -9.68
C LYS A 59 -14.57 -3.27 -9.56
N VAL A 60 -13.99 -2.87 -10.69
CA VAL A 60 -12.79 -2.02 -10.72
C VAL A 60 -13.13 -0.59 -10.32
N GLN A 61 -14.31 -0.08 -10.68
CA GLN A 61 -14.81 1.20 -10.20
C GLN A 61 -14.85 1.25 -8.67
N ASP A 62 -15.44 0.23 -8.02
CA ASP A 62 -15.48 0.15 -6.56
C ASP A 62 -14.07 0.17 -5.96
N LEU A 63 -13.13 -0.56 -6.57
CA LEU A 63 -11.74 -0.61 -6.13
C LEU A 63 -11.05 0.76 -6.21
N ILE A 64 -11.24 1.48 -7.32
CA ILE A 64 -10.66 2.82 -7.51
C ILE A 64 -11.29 3.81 -6.54
N THR A 65 -12.62 3.79 -6.39
CA THR A 65 -13.33 4.64 -5.44
C THR A 65 -12.80 4.41 -4.02
N GLU A 66 -12.77 3.16 -3.53
CA GLU A 66 -12.28 2.86 -2.18
C GLU A 66 -10.80 3.21 -1.98
N SER A 67 -9.96 3.03 -3.01
CA SER A 67 -8.51 3.31 -2.90
C SER A 67 -8.18 4.80 -2.87
N PHE A 68 -8.97 5.63 -3.56
CA PHE A 68 -8.60 7.03 -3.86
C PHE A 68 -9.69 8.05 -3.50
N VAL A 69 -10.73 7.66 -2.75
CA VAL A 69 -11.79 8.57 -2.30
C VAL A 69 -11.22 9.76 -1.53
N GLY A 70 -11.71 10.96 -1.84
CA GLY A 70 -11.34 12.21 -1.16
C GLY A 70 -9.98 12.80 -1.57
N LEU A 71 -9.27 12.19 -2.52
CA LEU A 71 -8.02 12.73 -3.05
C LEU A 71 -8.28 13.73 -4.19
N ASN A 72 -7.39 14.72 -4.32
CA ASN A 72 -7.42 15.64 -5.46
C ASN A 72 -6.86 14.94 -6.72
N LYS A 73 -7.75 14.61 -7.65
CA LYS A 73 -7.43 13.81 -8.84
C LYS A 73 -6.45 14.52 -9.80
N SER A 74 -6.42 15.85 -9.82
CA SER A 74 -5.51 16.62 -10.68
C SER A 74 -4.08 16.70 -10.14
N GLU A 75 -3.86 16.36 -8.87
CA GLU A 75 -2.55 16.44 -8.22
C GLU A 75 -1.82 15.10 -8.16
N ILE A 76 -2.48 14.01 -8.59
CA ILE A 76 -1.95 12.66 -8.51
C ILE A 76 -1.92 11.98 -9.88
N THR A 77 -0.75 11.46 -10.23
CA THR A 77 -0.55 10.62 -11.41
C THR A 77 -0.51 9.15 -11.01
N ILE A 78 -1.32 8.33 -11.66
CA ILE A 78 -1.37 6.88 -11.45
C ILE A 78 -0.63 6.18 -12.58
N ASN A 79 0.48 5.53 -12.24
CA ASN A 79 1.35 4.82 -13.16
C ASN A 79 1.04 3.31 -13.08
N LEU A 80 0.37 2.76 -14.10
CA LEU A 80 0.03 1.34 -14.16
C LEU A 80 1.15 0.57 -14.84
N VAL A 81 1.64 -0.49 -14.21
CA VAL A 81 2.79 -1.26 -14.73
C VAL A 81 2.45 -2.73 -14.84
N GLY A 82 2.66 -3.30 -16.02
CA GLY A 82 2.72 -4.76 -16.17
C GLY A 82 2.17 -5.33 -17.47
N LYS A 83 2.50 -6.59 -17.74
CA LYS A 83 1.78 -7.48 -18.67
C LYS A 83 2.09 -8.92 -18.28
N TYR A 84 1.23 -9.53 -17.48
CA TYR A 84 1.22 -10.98 -17.32
C TYR A 84 0.31 -11.58 -18.39
N LYS A 85 0.72 -12.68 -19.03
CA LYS A 85 -0.05 -13.29 -20.13
C LYS A 85 -1.48 -13.59 -19.67
N GLY A 86 -2.47 -13.00 -20.34
CA GLY A 86 -3.90 -13.19 -20.02
C GLY A 86 -4.49 -12.23 -18.98
N TYR A 87 -3.70 -11.26 -18.48
CA TYR A 87 -4.15 -10.23 -17.55
C TYR A 87 -3.74 -8.85 -18.06
N SER A 88 -4.61 -7.85 -17.83
CA SER A 88 -4.43 -6.52 -18.39
C SER A 88 -4.98 -5.43 -17.48
N TYR A 89 -4.22 -4.36 -17.30
CA TYR A 89 -4.62 -3.17 -16.56
C TYR A 89 -5.65 -2.30 -17.30
N GLU A 90 -6.02 -2.62 -18.55
CA GLU A 90 -6.86 -1.74 -19.39
C GLU A 90 -8.18 -1.34 -18.72
N LYS A 91 -8.84 -2.26 -18.01
CA LYS A 91 -10.09 -1.92 -17.29
C LYS A 91 -9.86 -0.95 -16.15
N THR A 92 -8.75 -1.10 -15.43
CA THR A 92 -8.31 -0.16 -14.39
C THR A 92 -7.96 1.20 -15.00
N LYS A 93 -7.25 1.22 -16.13
CA LYS A 93 -6.95 2.43 -16.88
C LYS A 93 -8.22 3.17 -17.30
N THR A 94 -9.18 2.47 -17.91
CA THR A 94 -10.46 3.05 -18.36
C THR A 94 -11.21 3.71 -17.21
N VAL A 95 -11.34 3.02 -16.07
CA VAL A 95 -12.00 3.55 -14.88
C VAL A 95 -11.27 4.78 -14.34
N LEU A 96 -9.94 4.73 -14.19
CA LEU A 96 -9.15 5.86 -13.70
C LEU A 96 -9.27 7.09 -14.61
N MET A 97 -9.22 6.91 -15.93
CA MET A 97 -9.39 8.00 -16.90
C MET A 97 -10.81 8.57 -16.85
N LYS A 98 -11.85 7.73 -16.72
CA LYS A 98 -13.24 8.17 -16.55
C LYS A 98 -13.41 8.99 -15.26
N GLU A 99 -12.72 8.59 -14.20
CA GLU A 99 -12.66 9.32 -12.94
C GLU A 99 -11.85 10.63 -13.03
N LYS A 100 -11.19 10.91 -14.16
CA LYS A 100 -10.35 12.08 -14.43
C LYS A 100 -9.00 12.10 -13.71
N TYR A 101 -8.42 10.92 -13.44
CA TYR A 101 -7.02 10.82 -13.02
C TYR A 101 -6.08 10.96 -14.21
N HIS A 102 -4.88 11.49 -13.97
CA HIS A 102 -3.76 11.36 -14.89
C HIS A 102 -3.22 9.94 -14.83
N VAL A 103 -3.16 9.24 -15.97
CA VAL A 103 -2.77 7.83 -16.02
C VAL A 103 -1.68 7.61 -17.05
N HIS A 104 -0.58 7.00 -16.62
CA HIS A 104 0.45 6.48 -17.52
C HIS A 104 0.51 4.96 -17.43
N THR A 105 1.03 4.33 -18.48
CA THR A 105 1.13 2.87 -18.55
C THR A 105 2.53 2.45 -18.99
N PHE A 106 3.07 1.44 -18.34
CA PHE A 106 4.40 0.92 -18.59
C PHE A 106 4.38 -0.61 -18.72
N PHE A 107 5.35 -1.15 -19.47
CA PHE A 107 5.59 -2.58 -19.54
C PHE A 107 6.94 -2.96 -18.96
N PHE A 108 7.02 -4.15 -18.39
CA PHE A 108 8.29 -4.75 -18.05
C PHE A 108 8.95 -5.35 -19.29
N SER A 109 10.27 -5.24 -19.36
CA SER A 109 11.07 -5.82 -20.44
C SER A 109 10.97 -7.35 -20.54
N LYS A 110 10.63 -8.03 -19.43
CA LYS A 110 10.37 -9.48 -19.40
C LYS A 110 8.89 -9.78 -19.68
N LYS A 111 8.63 -10.84 -20.46
CA LYS A 111 7.29 -11.29 -20.92
C LYS A 111 6.28 -11.64 -19.80
N SER A 112 6.71 -11.80 -18.56
CA SER A 112 5.84 -12.14 -17.43
C SER A 112 6.30 -11.42 -16.17
N ASP A 113 5.67 -10.29 -15.86
CA ASP A 113 5.79 -9.68 -14.55
C ASP A 113 4.73 -10.23 -13.60
N HIS A 114 5.16 -10.77 -12.46
CA HIS A 114 4.29 -11.33 -11.43
C HIS A 114 4.38 -10.57 -10.08
N ARG A 115 5.10 -9.45 -10.06
CA ARG A 115 5.21 -8.59 -8.88
C ARG A 115 3.89 -7.92 -8.56
N LYS A 116 3.71 -7.63 -7.27
CA LYS A 116 2.55 -6.98 -6.69
C LYS A 116 3.09 -5.95 -5.73
N MET A 117 3.23 -4.74 -6.25
CA MET A 117 3.92 -3.66 -5.55
C MET A 117 3.20 -2.36 -5.85
N ILE A 118 3.04 -1.52 -4.84
CA ILE A 118 2.54 -0.16 -4.99
C ILE A 118 3.56 0.79 -4.36
N PHE A 119 4.13 1.68 -5.16
CA PHE A 119 5.02 2.72 -4.67
C PHE A 119 4.26 4.03 -4.55
N PHE A 120 4.50 4.74 -3.45
CA PHE A 120 3.95 6.06 -3.19
C PHE A 120 5.07 7.08 -3.20
N ILE A 121 4.95 8.10 -4.05
CA ILE A 121 6.06 9.00 -4.39
C ILE A 121 5.60 10.44 -4.21
N LYS A 122 6.51 11.24 -3.67
CA LYS A 122 6.41 12.69 -3.61
C LYS A 122 7.66 13.28 -4.23
N ASP A 123 7.48 14.04 -5.31
CA ASP A 123 8.55 14.80 -5.97
C ASP A 123 9.75 13.90 -6.33
N SER A 124 9.47 12.77 -6.98
CA SER A 124 10.45 11.72 -7.36
C SER A 124 11.11 10.96 -6.20
N ILE A 125 10.75 11.24 -4.94
CA ILE A 125 11.27 10.52 -3.77
C ILE A 125 10.22 9.53 -3.26
N VAL A 126 10.62 8.27 -3.12
CA VAL A 126 9.76 7.19 -2.60
C VAL A 126 9.49 7.42 -1.12
N GLN A 127 8.22 7.53 -0.76
CA GLN A 127 7.75 7.75 0.61
C GLN A 127 7.34 6.43 1.28
N ALA A 128 6.77 5.51 0.51
CA ALA A 128 6.39 4.19 0.99
C ALA A 128 6.28 3.19 -0.17
N VAL A 129 6.31 1.90 0.19
CA VAL A 129 5.99 0.80 -0.71
C VAL A 129 5.09 -0.21 -0.01
N LEU A 130 4.00 -0.60 -0.67
CA LEU A 130 3.19 -1.76 -0.33
C LEU A 130 3.66 -2.92 -1.21
N ILE A 131 4.03 -4.05 -0.61
CA ILE A 131 4.47 -5.26 -1.32
C ILE A 131 3.84 -6.49 -0.67
N GLY A 132 3.42 -7.46 -1.47
CA GLY A 132 2.91 -8.71 -0.94
C GLY A 132 2.37 -9.67 -1.98
N SER A 133 1.45 -10.52 -1.56
CA SER A 133 0.82 -11.53 -2.42
C SER A 133 -0.51 -11.06 -3.04
N SER A 134 -1.08 -9.95 -2.57
CA SER A 134 -2.34 -9.40 -3.07
C SER A 134 -2.21 -8.75 -4.44
N ASN A 135 -2.91 -9.28 -5.43
CA ASN A 135 -3.03 -8.64 -6.74
C ASN A 135 -3.82 -7.33 -6.63
N TYR A 136 -3.52 -6.28 -7.39
CA TYR A 136 -4.38 -5.09 -7.41
C TYR A 136 -5.70 -5.38 -8.15
N SER A 137 -6.63 -5.98 -7.41
CA SER A 137 -7.88 -6.53 -7.94
C SER A 137 -8.99 -6.51 -6.89
N PRO A 138 -10.26 -6.43 -7.30
CA PRO A 138 -11.38 -6.41 -6.36
C PRO A 138 -11.44 -7.64 -5.42
N ASN A 139 -10.98 -8.81 -5.87
CA ASN A 139 -11.06 -10.05 -5.08
C ASN A 139 -10.09 -10.08 -3.90
N THR A 140 -8.98 -9.36 -4.00
CA THR A 140 -7.92 -9.31 -2.99
C THR A 140 -8.04 -8.05 -2.14
N TYR A 141 -8.43 -6.93 -2.76
CA TYR A 141 -8.47 -5.63 -2.10
C TYR A 141 -9.81 -5.28 -1.47
N LEU A 142 -10.93 -5.87 -1.91
CA LEU A 142 -12.27 -5.55 -1.40
C LEU A 142 -12.97 -6.76 -0.78
N LYS A 143 -12.44 -7.97 -0.97
CA LYS A 143 -13.10 -9.20 -0.55
C LYS A 143 -12.16 -10.18 0.15
N HIS A 144 -12.75 -10.96 1.04
CA HIS A 144 -12.11 -12.06 1.75
C HIS A 144 -12.31 -13.38 0.99
N LEU A 145 -11.64 -13.51 -0.17
CA LEU A 145 -11.73 -14.71 -1.04
C LEU A 145 -10.43 -15.54 -1.09
N SER A 146 -9.38 -15.06 -0.45
CA SER A 146 -8.07 -15.71 -0.37
C SER A 146 -7.35 -15.23 0.88
N SER A 147 -6.52 -16.08 1.46
CA SER A 147 -5.59 -15.73 2.53
C SER A 147 -4.35 -15.10 1.88
N GLU A 148 -4.19 -13.79 2.08
CA GLU A 148 -3.08 -13.01 1.53
C GLU A 148 -2.45 -12.21 2.67
N ALA A 149 -1.17 -11.90 2.52
CA ALA A 149 -0.49 -10.99 3.42
C ALA A 149 0.33 -9.99 2.62
N ASP A 150 0.32 -8.75 3.11
CA ASP A 150 1.06 -7.65 2.51
C ASP A 150 1.85 -6.90 3.57
N VAL A 151 2.85 -6.16 3.12
CA VAL A 151 3.73 -5.37 3.96
C VAL A 151 3.76 -3.96 3.40
N LEU A 152 3.40 -2.99 4.24
CA LEU A 152 3.58 -1.57 3.94
C LEU A 152 4.84 -1.07 4.66
N MET A 153 5.84 -0.68 3.88
CA MET A 153 7.08 -0.08 4.38
C MET A 153 7.04 1.43 4.14
N ILE A 154 7.24 2.22 5.19
CA ILE A 154 7.14 3.68 5.18
C ILE A 154 8.49 4.26 5.58
N ASP A 155 9.03 5.17 4.77
CA ASP A 155 10.22 5.94 5.12
C ASP A 155 9.87 6.94 6.24
N ALA A 156 10.45 6.77 7.42
CA ALA A 156 10.21 7.64 8.56
C ALA A 156 10.74 9.08 8.35
N ASN A 157 11.68 9.26 7.43
CA ASN A 157 12.25 10.56 7.07
C ASN A 157 11.57 11.17 5.82
N GLY A 158 10.62 10.45 5.21
CA GLY A 158 9.89 10.91 4.05
C GLY A 158 9.08 12.17 4.36
N SER A 159 9.23 13.21 3.55
CA SER A 159 8.57 14.51 3.77
C SER A 159 7.05 14.45 3.67
N ALA A 160 6.47 13.41 3.07
CA ALA A 160 5.03 13.16 3.09
C ALA A 160 4.56 12.52 4.41
N ASN A 161 5.45 11.86 5.14
CA ASN A 161 5.11 10.94 6.23
C ASN A 161 5.13 11.56 7.63
N THR A 162 5.33 12.88 7.78
CA THR A 162 5.42 13.53 9.11
C THR A 162 4.25 13.17 10.02
N GLU A 163 3.00 13.29 9.53
CA GLU A 163 1.80 12.97 10.32
C GLU A 163 1.60 11.46 10.56
N VAL A 164 2.03 10.64 9.60
CA VAL A 164 2.06 9.18 9.70
C VAL A 164 2.99 8.76 10.84
N VAL A 165 4.22 9.28 10.85
CA VAL A 165 5.26 8.97 11.84
C VAL A 165 4.87 9.47 13.23
N GLU A 166 4.30 10.67 13.35
CA GLU A 166 3.77 11.15 14.62
C GLU A 166 2.66 10.25 15.17
N THR A 167 1.78 9.76 14.29
CA THR A 167 0.72 8.82 14.66
C THR A 167 1.29 7.50 15.15
N ILE A 168 2.29 6.93 14.46
CA ILE A 168 2.98 5.71 14.90
C ILE A 168 3.64 5.91 16.27
N LYS A 169 4.36 7.02 16.46
CA LYS A 169 5.03 7.33 17.73
C LYS A 169 4.05 7.46 18.91
N LYS A 170 2.84 7.98 18.67
CA LYS A 170 1.76 8.01 19.68
C LYS A 170 1.22 6.62 19.97
N LEU A 171 0.92 5.83 18.92
CA LEU A 171 0.44 4.45 19.08
C LEU A 171 1.40 3.56 19.88
N LYS A 172 2.72 3.73 19.69
CA LYS A 172 3.73 3.03 20.49
C LYS A 172 3.69 3.35 21.98
N LYS A 173 3.34 4.60 22.34
CA LYS A 173 3.25 5.03 23.75
C LYS A 173 1.97 4.53 24.41
N ASP A 174 0.88 4.45 23.66
CA ASP A 174 -0.46 4.23 24.19
C ASP A 174 -0.91 2.76 24.14
N VAL A 175 -0.28 1.91 23.30
CA VAL A 175 -0.69 0.50 23.13
C VAL A 175 0.52 -0.44 23.26
N ASN A 176 0.66 -1.06 24.43
CA ASN A 176 1.62 -2.15 24.66
C ASN A 176 1.28 -3.34 23.73
N GLY A 177 2.22 -3.77 22.89
CA GLY A 177 2.08 -4.96 22.03
C GLY A 177 1.91 -4.70 20.52
N ILE A 178 1.80 -3.44 20.07
CA ILE A 178 1.84 -3.09 18.64
C ILE A 178 3.26 -3.21 18.06
N TYR A 179 4.28 -3.15 18.94
CA TYR A 179 5.68 -2.98 18.58
C TYR A 179 6.51 -4.21 18.98
N ARG A 180 7.15 -4.86 18.01
CA ARG A 180 8.10 -5.98 18.25
C ARG A 180 9.51 -5.43 18.48
N GLU A 181 9.91 -5.22 19.72
CA GLU A 181 11.33 -5.16 20.11
C GLU A 181 11.70 -6.46 20.83
N ASN A 182 12.24 -7.45 20.13
CA ASN A 182 12.89 -8.64 20.71
C ASN A 182 12.20 -9.29 21.95
N ILE A 183 10.87 -9.41 21.98
CA ILE A 183 10.14 -10.09 23.07
C ILE A 183 9.82 -11.53 22.64
N PRO A 184 10.04 -12.55 23.48
CA PRO A 184 9.62 -13.93 23.22
C PRO A 184 8.10 -14.06 23.00
N ASP A 185 7.69 -14.99 22.15
CA ASP A 185 6.32 -15.11 21.60
C ASP A 185 5.20 -15.33 22.65
N ASP A 186 5.55 -15.75 23.86
CA ASP A 186 4.61 -16.14 24.93
C ASP A 186 4.02 -14.97 25.73
N LEU A 187 4.57 -13.75 25.60
CA LEU A 187 4.06 -12.53 26.26
C LEU A 187 3.11 -11.69 25.39
N ILE A 188 2.89 -12.08 24.13
CA ILE A 188 2.21 -11.28 23.10
C ILE A 188 0.69 -11.17 23.31
N SER A 189 0.06 -12.14 23.99
CA SER A 189 -1.40 -12.29 23.98
C SER A 189 -2.18 -11.51 25.05
N LYS A 190 -1.53 -10.77 25.95
CA LYS A 190 -2.20 -10.26 27.18
C LYS A 190 -2.40 -8.75 27.31
N ASN A 191 -1.87 -7.92 26.41
CA ASN A 191 -1.91 -6.45 26.59
C ASN A 191 -2.55 -5.63 25.45
N LEU A 192 -3.25 -6.28 24.51
CA LEU A 192 -4.11 -5.54 23.57
C LEU A 192 -5.38 -5.12 24.32
N SER A 193 -5.64 -3.82 24.43
CA SER A 193 -6.94 -3.33 24.91
C SER A 193 -8.03 -4.00 24.08
N GLU A 194 -9.02 -4.63 24.71
CA GLU A 194 -10.11 -5.39 24.07
C GLU A 194 -10.96 -4.61 23.03
N LYS A 195 -10.63 -3.34 22.77
CA LYS A 195 -11.45 -2.42 21.99
C LYS A 195 -11.12 -2.35 20.50
N TYR A 196 -9.87 -2.54 20.05
CA TYR A 196 -9.46 -2.39 18.64
C TYR A 196 -8.31 -3.32 18.25
N ASN A 197 -8.29 -3.75 16.98
CA ASN A 197 -7.16 -4.47 16.39
C ASN A 197 -6.30 -3.50 15.59
N TYR A 198 -4.98 -3.57 15.74
CA TYR A 198 -4.02 -2.77 14.98
C TYR A 198 -3.08 -3.69 14.19
N PRO A 199 -2.54 -3.25 13.05
CA PRO A 199 -1.44 -3.95 12.40
C PRO A 199 -0.27 -4.14 13.36
N VAL A 200 0.45 -5.25 13.22
CA VAL A 200 1.78 -5.39 13.83
C VAL A 200 2.72 -4.39 13.15
N ILE A 201 3.47 -3.65 13.94
CA ILE A 201 4.44 -2.65 13.46
C ILE A 201 5.83 -3.03 13.92
N SER A 202 6.79 -3.08 12.99
CA SER A 202 8.22 -3.10 13.32
C SER A 202 8.90 -1.84 12.81
N GLU A 203 9.98 -1.43 13.46
CA GLU A 203 10.85 -0.36 12.97
C GLU A 203 12.24 -0.91 12.71
N THR A 204 12.76 -0.65 11.52
CA THR A 204 14.14 -0.97 11.17
C THR A 204 14.94 0.33 11.13
N ILE A 205 15.81 0.55 12.13
CA ILE A 205 16.56 1.81 12.31
C ILE A 205 17.85 1.84 11.47
N VAL A 206 18.33 0.68 11.01
CA VAL A 206 19.64 0.51 10.36
C VAL A 206 19.51 0.08 8.89
N CYS A 207 18.73 0.82 8.11
CA CYS A 207 18.78 0.71 6.65
C CYS A 207 19.67 1.83 6.07
N PRO A 208 20.38 1.58 4.95
CA PRO A 208 21.00 2.65 4.16
C PRO A 208 19.99 3.76 3.87
N ASP A 209 20.45 5.01 3.83
CA ASP A 209 19.61 6.22 3.78
C ASP A 209 18.71 6.37 2.54
N ASP A 210 18.77 5.41 1.62
CA ASP A 210 18.06 5.39 0.35
C ASP A 210 17.47 4.01 0.00
N PHE A 211 17.28 3.10 0.97
CA PHE A 211 16.85 1.71 0.69
C PHE A 211 15.59 1.63 -0.20
N LEU A 212 14.49 2.29 0.17
CA LEU A 212 13.26 2.27 -0.63
C LEU A 212 13.46 2.90 -2.01
N GLN A 213 14.27 3.95 -2.09
CA GLN A 213 14.64 4.59 -3.35
C GLN A 213 15.46 3.64 -4.23
N LYS A 214 16.41 2.88 -3.68
CA LYS A 214 17.17 1.86 -4.40
C LYS A 214 16.26 0.75 -4.94
N VAL A 215 15.30 0.28 -4.14
CA VAL A 215 14.30 -0.70 -4.58
C VAL A 215 13.50 -0.15 -5.76
N PHE A 216 13.05 1.10 -5.67
CA PHE A 216 12.31 1.75 -6.76
C PHE A 216 13.17 1.99 -8.00
N ASN A 217 14.40 2.46 -7.86
CA ASN A 217 15.31 2.66 -9.00
C ASN A 217 15.59 1.32 -9.72
N ALA A 218 15.82 0.24 -8.96
CA ALA A 218 15.96 -1.10 -9.50
C ALA A 218 14.68 -1.61 -10.19
N TYR A 219 13.51 -1.21 -9.68
CA TYR A 219 12.22 -1.46 -10.31
C TYR A 219 12.07 -0.69 -11.63
N CYS A 220 12.36 0.61 -11.64
CA CYS A 220 12.24 1.49 -12.80
C CYS A 220 13.23 1.14 -13.91
N SER A 221 14.42 0.64 -13.58
CA SER A 221 15.39 0.16 -14.59
C SER A 221 14.85 -0.99 -15.47
N LYS A 222 13.72 -1.61 -15.08
CA LYS A 222 13.13 -2.76 -15.77
C LYS A 222 11.83 -2.39 -16.50
N ILE A 223 11.29 -1.18 -16.31
CA ILE A 223 10.08 -0.72 -17.01
C ILE A 223 10.44 0.14 -18.21
N SER A 224 9.59 0.14 -19.21
CA SER A 224 9.69 1.03 -20.36
C SER A 224 8.30 1.58 -20.68
N PRO A 225 8.21 2.85 -21.11
CA PRO A 225 6.94 3.42 -21.57
C PRO A 225 6.43 2.63 -22.78
N ASN A 226 5.11 2.63 -22.96
CA ASN A 226 4.52 2.12 -24.18
C ASN A 226 4.96 2.99 -25.37
N LEU A 227 5.65 2.38 -26.34
CA LEU A 227 5.79 2.91 -27.70
C LEU A 227 4.54 2.58 -28.50
#